data_AF-A0A7X6U9T6-F1
#
_entry.id   AF-A0A7X6U9T6-F1
#
_cell.length_a   1.000
_cell.length_b   1.000
_cell.length_c   1.000
_cell.angle_alpha   90.00
_cell.angle_beta   90.00
_cell.angle_gamma   90.00
#
_symmetry.space_group_name_H-M   'P 1'
#
loop_
_entity.id
_entity.type
_entity.pdbx_description
1 polymer ?
#
loop_
_entity_poly.entity_id
_entity_poly.type
_entity_poly.pdbx_seq_one_letter_code
_entity_poly.pdbx_strand_id
1 'polypeptide(L)'
;PKIAPDPDAAFGYAATIDLPDLPFNFGYAPRVAGMDRVEMTLTTDDITPDTYTMYHLGIIEVMPAPSIIYFSNLSWMTHLLVGEKLYMPLSPGNDNRYDVYVSLKFSGEQYGGTGQTQVLCDQIILVRQMALDS
;
A
#
# COMPACT_ATOMS: atom_id res chain seq x y z
N PRO A 1 5.25 -11.10 6.15
CA PRO A 1 4.50 -11.45 4.92
C PRO A 1 4.97 -12.79 4.35
N LYS A 2 4.04 -13.67 3.96
CA LYS A 2 4.38 -14.82 3.12
C LYS A 2 4.70 -14.28 1.72
N ILE A 3 5.67 -14.88 1.03
CA ILE A 3 6.05 -14.53 -0.35
C ILE A 3 5.63 -15.66 -1.29
N ALA A 4 5.21 -15.30 -2.50
CA ALA A 4 4.89 -16.23 -3.57
C ALA A 4 5.76 -15.93 -4.79
N PRO A 5 6.36 -16.94 -5.44
CA PRO A 5 6.96 -16.77 -6.76
C PRO A 5 5.89 -16.28 -7.74
N ASP A 6 6.20 -15.22 -8.49
CA ASP A 6 5.33 -14.69 -9.54
C ASP A 6 6.25 -14.05 -10.59
N PRO A 7 6.34 -14.60 -11.82
CA PRO A 7 7.27 -14.12 -12.84
C PRO A 7 6.91 -12.73 -13.39
N ASP A 8 5.69 -12.25 -13.16
CA ASP A 8 5.24 -10.92 -13.60
C ASP A 8 5.63 -9.83 -12.59
N ALA A 9 6.00 -10.20 -11.36
CA ALA A 9 6.46 -9.27 -10.34
C ALA A 9 7.87 -8.75 -10.64
N ALA A 10 8.18 -7.52 -10.23
CA ALA A 10 9.45 -6.86 -10.55
C ALA A 10 10.70 -7.65 -10.14
N PHE A 11 10.60 -8.45 -9.07
CA PHE A 11 11.70 -9.26 -8.55
C PHE A 11 11.47 -10.78 -8.71
N GLY A 12 10.47 -11.19 -9.51
CA GLY A 12 10.08 -12.60 -9.70
C GLY A 12 9.35 -13.22 -8.50
N TYR A 13 8.95 -12.42 -7.52
CA TYR A 13 8.12 -12.80 -6.39
C TYR A 13 7.36 -11.59 -5.85
N ALA A 14 6.25 -11.84 -5.15
CA ALA A 14 5.46 -10.81 -4.48
C ALA A 14 5.02 -11.24 -3.08
N ALA A 15 4.67 -10.28 -2.24
CA ALA A 15 4.11 -10.53 -0.92
C ALA A 15 2.62 -10.88 -1.04
N THR A 16 2.20 -12.02 -0.45
CA THR A 16 0.79 -12.37 -0.40
C THR A 16 0.09 -11.59 0.72
N ILE A 17 -1.08 -11.04 0.43
CA ILE A 17 -1.96 -10.47 1.45
C ILE A 17 -2.75 -11.62 2.10
N ASP A 18 -2.68 -11.71 3.42
CA ASP A 18 -3.47 -12.69 4.19
C ASP A 18 -4.91 -12.19 4.31
N LEU A 19 -5.89 -13.09 4.18
CA LEU A 19 -7.32 -12.79 4.30
C LEU A 19 -7.77 -11.54 3.50
N PRO A 20 -7.59 -11.50 2.17
CA PRO A 20 -8.00 -10.35 1.39
C PRO A 20 -9.54 -10.22 1.36
N ASP A 21 -10.04 -9.00 1.43
CA ASP A 21 -11.47 -8.66 1.42
C ASP A 21 -11.94 -8.13 0.06
N LEU A 22 -13.25 -8.08 -0.13
CA LEU A 22 -13.89 -7.38 -1.25
C LEU A 22 -15.15 -6.65 -0.73
N PRO A 23 -15.32 -5.33 -0.92
CA PRO A 23 -14.34 -4.38 -1.48
C PRO A 23 -12.98 -4.46 -0.78
N PHE A 24 -11.89 -4.39 -1.56
CA PHE A 24 -10.54 -4.51 -1.03
C PHE A 24 -10.10 -3.17 -0.46
N ASN A 25 -9.70 -3.14 0.82
CA ASN A 25 -9.32 -1.90 1.49
C ASN A 25 -7.83 -1.88 1.78
N PHE A 26 -7.15 -0.78 1.48
CA PHE A 26 -5.77 -0.59 1.88
C PHE A 26 -5.48 0.88 2.15
N GLY A 27 -4.46 1.14 2.96
CA GLY A 27 -4.18 2.52 3.32
C GLY A 27 -2.99 2.70 4.23
N TYR A 28 -2.77 3.96 4.59
CA TYR A 28 -1.80 4.42 5.56
C TYR A 28 -2.51 4.86 6.83
N ALA A 29 -2.11 4.26 7.95
CA ALA A 29 -2.65 4.56 9.27
C ALA A 29 -1.53 5.07 10.19
N PRO A 30 -1.47 6.38 10.47
CA PRO A 30 -0.63 6.89 11.55
C PRO A 30 -1.23 6.45 12.90
N ARG A 31 -0.44 5.89 13.81
CA ARG A 31 -0.87 5.60 15.20
C ARG A 31 -0.76 6.86 16.07
N VAL A 32 -1.29 7.97 15.57
CA VAL A 32 -1.33 9.26 16.25
C VAL A 32 -2.78 9.73 16.31
N ALA A 33 -3.25 10.09 17.49
CA ALA A 33 -4.63 10.55 17.67
C ALA A 33 -4.87 11.86 16.90
N GLY A 34 -6.00 11.94 16.19
CA GLY A 34 -6.40 13.13 15.43
C GLY A 34 -5.71 13.30 14.07
N MET A 35 -4.92 12.32 13.63
CA MET A 35 -4.39 12.31 12.26
C MET A 35 -5.29 11.51 11.33
N ASP A 36 -5.49 12.07 10.14
CA ASP A 36 -6.29 11.45 9.10
C ASP A 36 -5.57 10.23 8.52
N ARG A 37 -6.39 9.23 8.17
CA ARG A 37 -5.94 8.09 7.37
C ARG A 37 -6.01 8.46 5.90
N VAL A 38 -5.10 7.91 5.14
CA VAL A 38 -5.18 7.91 3.68
C VAL A 38 -5.52 6.50 3.28
N GLU A 39 -6.70 6.28 2.73
CA GLU A 39 -7.22 4.95 2.43
C GLU A 39 -7.87 4.91 1.05
N MET A 40 -7.84 3.73 0.45
CA MET A 40 -8.47 3.42 -0.82
C MET A 40 -9.29 2.15 -0.66
N THR A 41 -10.47 2.17 -1.28
CA THR A 41 -11.36 1.02 -1.40
C THR A 41 -11.49 0.67 -2.88
N LEU A 42 -11.19 -0.58 -3.23
CA LEU A 42 -11.34 -1.11 -4.58
C LEU A 42 -12.55 -2.05 -4.64
N THR A 43 -13.46 -1.77 -5.55
CA THR A 43 -14.53 -2.67 -5.94
C THR A 43 -14.06 -3.60 -7.07
N THR A 44 -14.91 -4.53 -7.49
CA THR A 44 -14.61 -5.40 -8.63
C THR A 44 -14.34 -4.61 -9.91
N ASP A 45 -15.03 -3.48 -10.09
CA ASP A 45 -14.96 -2.68 -11.32
C ASP A 45 -13.64 -1.88 -11.40
N ASP A 46 -12.97 -1.69 -10.26
CA ASP A 46 -11.65 -1.04 -10.17
C ASP A 46 -10.49 -2.03 -10.44
N ILE A 47 -10.79 -3.33 -10.48
CA ILE A 47 -9.79 -4.40 -10.52
C ILE A 47 -9.70 -4.98 -11.93
N THR A 48 -8.49 -4.96 -12.49
CA THR A 48 -8.16 -5.81 -13.64
C THR A 48 -7.57 -7.12 -13.14
N PRO A 49 -8.26 -8.27 -13.29
CA PRO A 49 -7.80 -9.53 -12.75
C PRO A 49 -6.49 -9.99 -13.42
N ASP A 50 -5.69 -10.73 -12.66
CA ASP A 50 -4.45 -11.39 -13.06
C ASP A 50 -3.38 -10.44 -13.64
N THR A 51 -3.50 -9.14 -13.39
CA THR A 51 -2.57 -8.11 -13.87
C THR A 51 -2.10 -7.24 -12.70
N TYR A 52 -0.80 -6.95 -12.65
CA TYR A 52 -0.28 -5.94 -11.71
C TYR A 52 -0.74 -4.55 -12.15
N THR A 53 -1.46 -3.88 -11.26
CA THR A 53 -1.91 -2.50 -11.44
C THR A 53 -1.30 -1.63 -10.35
N MET A 54 -0.80 -0.46 -10.74
CA MET A 54 -0.28 0.55 -9.82
C MET A 54 -1.42 1.45 -9.34
N TYR A 55 -1.82 1.31 -8.08
CA TYR A 55 -2.85 2.13 -7.47
C TYR A 55 -2.24 3.32 -6.73
N HIS A 56 -2.75 4.51 -7.00
CA HIS A 56 -2.31 5.74 -6.35
C HIS A 56 -3.07 5.93 -5.03
N LEU A 57 -2.42 5.64 -3.91
CA LEU A 57 -3.03 5.77 -2.58
C LEU A 57 -3.22 7.25 -2.19
N GLY A 58 -2.31 8.11 -2.62
CA GLY A 58 -2.33 9.54 -2.33
C GLY A 58 -1.15 10.00 -1.48
N ILE A 59 -1.23 11.27 -1.06
CA ILE A 59 -0.17 11.92 -0.28
C ILE A 59 -0.35 11.61 1.21
N ILE A 60 0.67 11.05 1.83
CA ILE A 60 0.74 10.81 3.27
C ILE A 60 1.73 11.77 3.93
N GLU A 61 1.51 12.07 5.21
CA GLU A 61 2.51 12.69 6.08
C GLU A 61 3.14 11.61 6.96
N VAL A 62 4.46 11.45 6.83
CA VAL A 62 5.22 10.50 7.65
C VAL A 62 5.61 11.14 8.96
N MET A 63 5.22 10.49 10.05
CA MET A 63 5.47 10.94 11.42
C MET A 63 6.49 10.02 12.10
N PRO A 64 7.18 10.49 13.17
CA PRO A 64 8.12 9.65 13.90
C PRO A 64 7.42 8.52 14.69
N ALA A 65 6.13 8.69 14.99
CA ALA A 65 5.32 7.66 15.62
C ALA A 65 5.11 6.46 14.68
N PRO A 66 4.85 5.24 15.22
CA PRO A 66 4.58 4.07 14.39
C PRO A 66 3.43 4.32 13.42
N SER A 67 3.74 4.29 12.14
CA SER A 67 2.77 4.39 11.06
C SER A 67 2.94 3.20 10.13
N ILE A 68 1.81 2.67 9.67
CA ILE A 68 1.77 1.42 8.92
C ILE A 68 1.00 1.61 7.62
N ILE A 69 1.43 0.89 6.59
CA ILE A 69 0.58 0.58 5.46
C ILE A 69 -0.14 -0.73 5.78
N TYR A 70 -1.45 -0.78 5.60
CA TYR A 70 -2.27 -1.97 5.84
C TYR A 70 -2.95 -2.42 4.54
N PHE A 71 -3.31 -3.70 4.50
CA PHE A 71 -3.98 -4.33 3.37
C PHE A 71 -5.09 -5.24 3.90
N SER A 72 -6.30 -5.08 3.39
CA SER A 72 -7.54 -5.69 3.89
C SER A 72 -7.95 -5.22 5.29
N ASN A 73 -9.27 -5.09 5.51
CA ASN A 73 -9.83 -4.86 6.84
C ASN A 73 -9.62 -6.03 7.80
N LEU A 74 -9.26 -7.20 7.27
CA LEU A 74 -9.03 -8.43 8.03
C LEU A 74 -7.54 -8.66 8.32
N SER A 75 -6.63 -7.88 7.72
CA SER A 75 -5.18 -8.08 7.81
C SER A 75 -4.42 -6.77 8.03
N TRP A 76 -4.54 -6.26 9.25
CA TRP A 76 -4.22 -4.88 9.60
C TRP A 76 -2.76 -4.45 9.55
N MET A 77 -1.79 -5.30 9.19
CA MET A 77 -0.37 -4.94 9.35
C MET A 77 0.55 -5.52 8.29
N THR A 78 1.12 -4.65 7.47
CA THR A 78 2.49 -4.88 6.99
C THR A 78 3.43 -4.63 8.17
N HIS A 79 4.45 -5.45 8.36
CA HIS A 79 5.51 -5.16 9.34
C HIS A 79 6.40 -3.97 8.92
N LEU A 80 5.93 -3.13 7.99
CA LEU A 80 6.60 -1.94 7.50
C LEU A 80 6.27 -0.78 8.43
N LEU A 81 7.22 -0.43 9.28
CA LEU A 81 7.17 0.76 10.15
C LEU A 81 7.69 1.96 9.35
N VAL A 82 6.78 2.65 8.65
CA VAL A 82 7.12 3.72 7.71
C VAL A 82 7.79 4.89 8.43
N GLY A 83 7.23 5.31 9.56
CA GLY A 83 7.78 6.37 10.41
C GLY A 83 9.24 6.12 10.82
N GLU A 84 9.57 4.93 11.30
CA GLU A 84 10.93 4.59 11.74
C GLU A 84 11.97 4.58 10.61
N LYS A 85 11.53 4.36 9.37
CA LYS A 85 12.42 4.22 8.21
C LYS A 85 12.58 5.50 7.40
N LEU A 86 11.52 6.32 7.32
CA LEU A 86 11.45 7.44 6.39
C LEU A 86 11.33 8.80 7.05
N TYR A 87 10.97 8.87 8.34
CA TYR A 87 10.91 10.15 9.03
C TYR A 87 12.30 10.78 9.11
N MET A 88 12.38 12.05 8.73
CA MET A 88 13.58 12.88 8.88
C MET A 88 13.22 14.16 9.64
N PRO A 89 14.18 14.78 10.35
CA PRO A 89 13.96 16.11 10.92
C PRO A 89 13.45 17.08 9.86
N LEU A 90 12.45 17.89 10.24
CA LEU A 90 11.90 18.92 9.35
C LEU A 90 12.99 19.92 8.97
N SER A 91 13.06 20.27 7.70
CA SER A 91 13.98 21.26 7.14
C SER A 91 13.33 21.97 5.95
N PRO A 92 13.86 23.12 5.50
CA PRO A 92 13.50 23.64 4.19
C PRO A 92 13.65 22.54 3.12
N GLY A 93 12.63 22.33 2.29
CA GLY A 93 12.59 21.23 1.32
C GLY A 93 12.12 19.88 1.85
N ASN A 94 11.91 19.72 3.17
CA ASN A 94 11.44 18.47 3.77
C ASN A 94 10.32 18.69 4.81
N ASP A 95 9.10 18.39 4.39
CA ASP A 95 7.90 18.34 5.23
C ASP A 95 7.44 16.91 5.54
N ASN A 96 8.27 15.89 5.23
CA ASN A 96 7.95 14.47 5.35
C ASN A 96 6.67 14.04 4.62
N ARG A 97 6.30 14.71 3.53
CA ARG A 97 5.19 14.28 2.68
C ARG A 97 5.66 13.35 1.57
N TYR A 98 4.91 12.27 1.37
CA TYR A 98 5.21 11.26 0.35
C TYR A 98 3.97 10.95 -0.44
N ASP A 99 4.11 10.89 -1.75
CA ASP A 99 3.08 10.42 -2.65
C ASP A 99 3.24 8.91 -2.83
N VAL A 100 2.18 8.16 -2.50
CA VAL A 100 2.26 6.71 -2.29
C VAL A 100 1.53 5.96 -3.40
N TYR A 101 2.20 4.93 -3.92
CA TYR A 101 1.68 4.02 -4.93
C TYR A 101 1.87 2.58 -4.48
N VAL A 102 0.90 1.73 -4.79
CA VAL A 102 0.93 0.30 -4.44
C VAL A 102 0.66 -0.53 -5.69
N SER A 103 1.59 -1.43 -6.01
CA SER A 103 1.43 -2.40 -7.11
C SER A 103 0.75 -3.66 -6.59
N LEU A 104 -0.48 -3.90 -7.03
CA LEU A 104 -1.30 -5.04 -6.60
C LEU A 104 -1.74 -5.89 -7.79
N LYS A 105 -1.80 -7.22 -7.61
CA LYS A 105 -2.40 -8.19 -8.54
C LYS A 105 -3.45 -9.00 -7.80
N PHE A 106 -4.62 -9.14 -8.42
CA PHE A 106 -5.78 -9.83 -7.86
C PHE A 106 -6.09 -11.05 -8.71
N SER A 107 -6.23 -12.22 -8.10
CA SER A 107 -6.52 -13.48 -8.78
C SER A 107 -7.67 -14.23 -8.12
N GLY A 108 -8.36 -15.08 -8.89
CA GLY A 108 -9.52 -15.86 -8.45
C GLY A 108 -10.88 -15.21 -8.72
N GLU A 109 -11.92 -16.05 -8.65
CA GLU A 109 -13.29 -15.70 -9.08
C GLU A 109 -13.88 -14.51 -8.32
N GLN A 110 -13.49 -14.33 -7.05
CA GLN A 110 -13.92 -13.20 -6.23
C GLN A 110 -13.59 -11.85 -6.87
N TYR A 111 -12.48 -11.74 -7.60
CA TYR A 111 -12.02 -10.50 -8.24
C TYR A 111 -12.28 -10.48 -9.75
N GLY A 112 -13.14 -11.37 -10.26
CA GLY A 112 -13.42 -11.49 -11.70
C GLY A 112 -12.36 -12.25 -12.50
N GLY A 113 -11.38 -12.86 -11.83
CA GLY A 113 -10.35 -13.69 -12.44
C GLY A 113 -10.68 -15.19 -12.39
N THR A 114 -9.67 -16.02 -12.61
CA THR A 114 -9.78 -17.49 -12.46
C THR A 114 -8.76 -18.02 -11.46
N GLY A 115 -8.93 -19.27 -11.02
CA GLY A 115 -7.98 -19.92 -10.12
C GLY A 115 -8.16 -19.56 -8.65
N GLN A 116 -7.08 -19.67 -7.87
CA GLN A 116 -7.11 -19.44 -6.43
C GLN A 116 -7.31 -17.95 -6.09
N THR A 117 -8.25 -17.66 -5.19
CA THR A 117 -8.42 -16.32 -4.63
C THR A 117 -7.16 -15.88 -3.91
N GLN A 118 -6.52 -14.83 -4.42
CA GLN A 118 -5.29 -14.28 -3.86
C GLN A 118 -5.14 -12.80 -4.23
N VAL A 119 -4.50 -12.04 -3.32
CA VAL A 119 -3.99 -10.70 -3.62
C VAL A 119 -2.50 -10.68 -3.35
N LEU A 120 -1.74 -10.18 -4.33
CA LEU A 120 -0.30 -10.04 -4.28
C LEU A 120 0.06 -8.55 -4.27
N CYS A 121 1.01 -8.17 -3.42
CA CYS A 121 1.65 -6.87 -3.41
C CYS A 121 3.09 -7.03 -3.87
N ASP A 122 3.42 -6.48 -5.03
CA ASP A 122 4.79 -6.48 -5.57
C ASP A 122 5.61 -5.35 -4.94
N GLN A 123 5.09 -4.12 -5.03
CA GLN A 123 5.82 -2.92 -4.62
C GLN A 123 4.93 -1.94 -3.86
N ILE A 124 5.54 -1.26 -2.89
CA ILE A 124 5.03 -0.04 -2.27
C ILE A 124 6.06 1.04 -2.55
N ILE A 125 5.66 2.06 -3.31
CA ILE A 125 6.53 3.14 -3.74
C ILE A 125 6.12 4.41 -2.99
N LEU A 126 7.08 5.04 -2.32
CA LEU A 126 6.89 6.31 -1.62
C LEU A 126 7.79 7.36 -2.26
N VAL A 127 7.18 8.32 -2.96
CA VAL A 127 7.88 9.41 -3.65
C VAL A 127 7.86 10.65 -2.77
N ARG A 128 9.02 11.07 -2.27
CA ARG A 128 9.13 12.29 -1.46
C ARG A 128 8.65 13.49 -2.26
N GLN A 129 7.71 14.24 -1.70
CA GLN A 129 7.31 15.53 -2.23
C GLN A 129 8.39 16.55 -1.86
N MET A 130 8.84 17.33 -2.84
CA MET A 130 9.68 18.48 -2.54
C MET A 130 8.76 19.57 -2.00
N ALA A 131 9.11 20.15 -0.84
CA ALA A 131 8.41 21.34 -0.39
C ALA A 131 8.59 22.41 -1.47
N LEU A 132 7.49 22.96 -1.99
CA LEU A 132 7.55 24.10 -2.88
C LEU A 132 8.10 25.28 -2.07
N ASP A 133 9.21 25.87 -2.52
CA ASP A 133 9.71 27.11 -1.95
C ASP A 133 8.62 28.19 -2.11
N SER A 134 7.99 28.57 -1.00
CA SER A 134 7.02 29.67 -0.92
C SER A 134 7.69 31.01 -0.71
#